data_AF-A0A2M6GGP2-F1
#
_entry.id   AF-A0A2M6GGP2-F1
#
_cell.length_a   1.000
_cell.length_b   1.000
_cell.length_c   1.000
_cell.angle_alpha   90.00
_cell.angle_beta   90.00
_cell.angle_gamma   90.00
#
_symmetry.space_group_name_H-M   'P 1'
#
loop_
_entity.id
_entity.type
_entity.pdbx_description
1 polymer ?
#
loop_
_entity_poly.entity_id
_entity_poly.type
_entity_poly.pdbx_seq_one_letter_code
_entity_poly.pdbx_strand_id
1 'polypeptide(L)'
;NFSAPENMGETVNTSGNESFPAVGSDGTFYFSSDGHPGLGKLDIYKLENGKVVNLGNEINSTGDDFGIYPTAANTGYFSSE
;
A
#
# COMPACT_ATOMS: atom_id res chain seq x y z
N ASN A 1 9.81 11.81 19.43
CA ASN A 1 10.10 12.96 18.54
C ASN A 1 10.07 12.47 17.11
N PHE A 2 9.29 13.13 16.25
CA PHE A 2 9.29 12.87 14.81
C PHE A 2 10.40 13.68 14.13
N SER A 3 10.99 13.14 13.06
CA SER A 3 11.87 13.88 12.16
C SER A 3 11.05 14.60 11.08
N ALA A 4 11.73 15.38 10.23
CA ALA A 4 11.14 15.80 8.97
C ALA A 4 10.73 14.55 8.15
N PRO A 5 9.60 14.61 7.42
CA PRO A 5 9.22 13.53 6.51
C PRO A 5 10.29 13.35 5.43
N GLU A 6 10.54 12.10 5.06
CA GLU A 6 11.50 11.74 4.03
C GLU A 6 10.76 11.12 2.84
N ASN A 7 11.15 11.51 1.63
CA ASN A 7 10.64 10.89 0.42
C ASN A 7 11.21 9.45 0.32
N MET A 8 10.34 8.45 0.32
CA MET A 8 10.69 7.03 0.19
C MET A 8 11.25 6.61 -1.19
N GLY A 9 11.64 7.57 -2.03
CA GLY A 9 12.16 7.36 -3.39
C GLY A 9 11.08 7.19 -4.44
N GLU A 10 11.50 7.25 -5.72
CA GLU A 10 10.63 7.14 -6.91
C GLU A 10 9.98 5.75 -7.05
N THR A 11 10.49 4.75 -6.33
CA THR A 11 9.88 3.42 -6.29
C THR A 11 8.54 3.43 -5.57
N VAL A 12 8.39 4.23 -4.51
CA VAL A 12 7.14 4.34 -3.75
C VAL A 12 6.35 5.57 -4.18
N ASN A 13 6.99 6.75 -4.16
CA ASN A 13 6.32 8.02 -4.46
C ASN A 13 6.26 8.24 -5.97
N THR A 14 5.04 8.41 -6.49
CA THR A 14 4.81 8.63 -7.91
C THR A 14 4.25 10.04 -8.15
N SER A 15 3.77 10.31 -9.36
CA SER A 15 2.98 11.52 -9.64
C SER A 15 1.50 11.38 -9.22
N GLY A 16 1.07 10.16 -8.86
CA GLY A 16 -0.27 9.87 -8.36
C GLY A 16 -0.40 10.10 -6.86
N ASN A 17 -1.42 9.48 -6.28
CA ASN A 17 -1.69 9.49 -4.86
C ASN A 17 -1.11 8.23 -4.22
N GLU A 18 -0.22 8.41 -3.26
CA GLU A 18 0.17 7.36 -2.30
C GLU A 18 -0.46 7.67 -0.95
N SER A 19 -1.22 6.74 -0.39
CA SER A 19 -2.00 6.98 0.82
C SER A 19 -2.06 5.76 1.73
N PHE A 20 -2.52 5.98 2.97
CA PHE A 20 -2.74 4.95 3.98
C PHE A 20 -1.53 4.05 4.27
N PRO A 21 -0.35 4.61 4.61
CA PRO A 21 0.81 3.81 4.96
C PRO A 21 0.53 2.96 6.20
N ALA A 22 0.89 1.68 6.13
CA ALA A 22 0.81 0.73 7.24
C ALA A 22 2.07 -0.14 7.29
N VAL A 23 2.43 -0.60 8.49
CA VAL A 23 3.58 -1.50 8.69
C VAL A 23 3.09 -2.75 9.42
N GLY A 24 3.30 -3.90 8.80
CA GLY A 24 3.04 -5.22 9.39
C GLY A 24 3.98 -5.52 10.56
N SER A 25 3.62 -6.50 11.39
CA SER A 25 4.46 -6.93 12.51
C SER A 25 5.79 -7.56 12.08
N ASP A 26 5.88 -8.01 10.83
CA ASP A 26 7.10 -8.49 10.17
C ASP A 26 7.94 -7.37 9.53
N GLY A 27 7.50 -6.12 9.65
CA GLY A 27 8.14 -4.96 9.02
C GLY A 27 7.73 -4.73 7.57
N THR A 28 6.81 -5.52 7.00
CA THR A 28 6.32 -5.30 5.64
C THR A 28 5.58 -3.96 5.56
N PHE A 29 5.99 -3.10 4.63
CA PHE A 29 5.34 -1.81 4.38
C PHE A 29 4.22 -1.98 3.35
N TYR A 30 3.05 -1.43 3.66
CA TYR A 30 1.86 -1.43 2.82
C TYR A 30 1.38 0.00 2.59
N PHE A 31 0.75 0.25 1.44
CA PHE A 31 0.14 1.52 1.10
C PHE A 31 -0.87 1.32 -0.04
N SER A 32 -1.81 2.25 -0.20
CA SER A 32 -2.66 2.31 -1.40
C SER A 32 -2.10 3.32 -2.40
N SER A 33 -2.24 3.04 -3.70
CA SER A 33 -1.83 3.98 -4.75
C SER A 33 -2.62 3.85 -6.04
N ASP A 34 -2.76 4.98 -6.74
CA ASP A 34 -3.29 5.09 -8.12
C ASP A 34 -2.18 5.40 -9.15
N GLY A 35 -0.93 5.45 -8.70
CA GLY A 35 0.24 5.76 -9.51
C GLY A 35 1.03 4.56 -10.01
N HIS A 36 0.68 3.35 -9.54
CA HIS A 36 1.29 2.08 -9.94
C HIS A 36 0.33 1.27 -10.82
N PRO A 37 0.84 0.33 -11.66
CA PRO A 37 -0.03 -0.58 -12.41
C PRO A 37 -0.86 -1.47 -11.48
N GLY A 38 -2.18 -1.43 -11.66
CA GLY A 38 -3.12 -2.14 -10.79
C GLY A 38 -4.46 -2.44 -11.45
N LEU A 39 -5.48 -2.71 -10.65
CA LEU A 39 -6.79 -3.25 -11.08
C LEU A 39 -7.90 -2.21 -11.06
N GLY A 40 -7.87 -1.32 -10.06
CA GLY A 40 -8.90 -0.33 -9.80
C GLY A 40 -8.41 1.09 -9.99
N LYS A 41 -8.92 1.98 -9.12
CA LYS A 41 -8.48 3.37 -9.01
C LYS A 41 -7.32 3.42 -8.00
N LEU A 42 -7.62 3.31 -6.70
CA LEU A 42 -6.63 3.01 -5.66
C LEU A 42 -6.54 1.50 -5.46
N ASP A 43 -5.32 0.96 -5.52
CA ASP A 43 -5.06 -0.44 -5.15
C ASP A 43 -4.10 -0.50 -3.96
N ILE A 44 -4.18 -1.56 -3.15
CA ILE A 44 -3.25 -1.86 -2.06
C ILE A 44 -2.01 -2.59 -2.60
N TYR A 45 -0.84 -2.09 -2.20
CA TYR A 45 0.47 -2.63 -2.52
C TYR A 45 1.27 -2.95 -1.26
N LYS A 46 2.28 -3.80 -1.40
CA LYS A 46 3.36 -3.99 -0.42
C LYS A 46 4.72 -3.69 -1.02
N LEU A 47 5.66 -3.25 -0.19
CA LEU A 47 7.07 -3.19 -0.56
C LEU A 47 7.74 -4.52 -0.19
N GLU A 48 8.23 -5.23 -1.20
CA GLU A 48 8.93 -6.51 -1.03
C GLU A 48 10.26 -6.46 -1.79
N ASN A 49 11.37 -6.65 -1.09
CA ASN A 49 12.72 -6.62 -1.68
C ASN A 49 12.99 -5.36 -2.54
N GLY A 50 12.53 -4.19 -2.07
CA GLY A 50 12.68 -2.91 -2.77
C GLY A 50 11.80 -2.76 -4.01
N LYS A 51 10.76 -3.59 -4.16
CA LYS A 51 9.80 -3.50 -5.27
C LYS A 51 8.39 -3.30 -4.73
N VAL A 52 7.62 -2.46 -5.42
CA VAL A 52 6.18 -2.31 -5.16
C VAL A 52 5.45 -3.47 -5.83
N VAL A 53 4.66 -4.20 -5.04
CA VAL A 53 3.94 -5.41 -5.46
C VAL A 53 2.45 -5.22 -5.16
N ASN A 54 1.61 -5.25 -6.19
CA ASN A 54 0.14 -5.22 -6.06
C ASN A 54 -0.34 -6.50 -5.36
N LEU A 55 -1.29 -6.39 -4.42
CA LEU A 55 -1.78 -7.56 -3.66
C LEU A 55 -2.77 -8.45 -4.41
N GLY A 56 -3.07 -8.14 -5.67
CA GLY A 56 -3.90 -8.95 -6.54
C GLY A 56 -5.40 -8.82 -6.25
N ASN A 57 -6.20 -9.50 -7.06
CA ASN A 57 -7.66 -9.35 -7.09
C ASN A 57 -8.41 -10.03 -5.93
N GLU A 58 -7.69 -10.73 -5.05
CA GLU A 58 -8.27 -11.25 -3.81
C GLU A 58 -8.38 -10.16 -2.74
N ILE A 59 -7.55 -9.11 -2.86
CA ILE A 59 -7.51 -7.97 -1.95
C ILE A 59 -8.03 -6.72 -2.64
N ASN A 60 -7.60 -6.48 -3.88
CA ASN A 60 -7.98 -5.31 -4.64
C ASN A 60 -9.21 -5.57 -5.52
N SER A 61 -10.05 -4.55 -5.62
CA SER A 61 -11.29 -4.52 -6.39
C SER A 61 -11.11 -3.75 -7.70
N THR A 62 -12.22 -3.47 -8.40
CA THR A 62 -12.22 -2.51 -9.53
C THR A 62 -12.43 -1.06 -9.06
N GLY A 63 -12.59 -0.84 -7.76
CA GLY A 63 -12.92 0.44 -7.14
C GLY A 63 -11.72 1.09 -6.45
N ASP A 64 -11.98 1.75 -5.33
CA ASP A 64 -10.96 2.30 -4.44
C ASP A 64 -10.73 1.35 -3.26
N ASP A 65 -9.51 0.79 -3.17
CA ASP A 65 -9.04 -0.03 -2.05
C ASP A 65 -8.11 0.79 -1.16
N PHE A 66 -8.62 1.17 0.02
CA PHE A 66 -7.94 2.08 0.94
C PHE A 66 -7.00 1.33 1.91
N GLY A 67 -6.70 1.94 3.06
CA GLY A 67 -5.74 1.42 4.01
C GLY A 67 -6.02 0.01 4.54
N ILE A 68 -4.94 -0.77 4.64
CA ILE A 68 -4.91 -2.01 5.40
C ILE A 68 -4.51 -1.73 6.86
N TYR A 69 -5.15 -2.44 7.78
CA TYR A 69 -4.79 -2.56 9.20
C TYR A 69 -4.29 -3.99 9.46
N PRO A 70 -2.98 -4.24 9.40
CA PRO A 70 -2.41 -5.55 9.68
C PRO A 70 -2.60 -5.96 11.15
N THR A 71 -3.01 -7.20 11.39
CA THR A 71 -3.20 -7.77 12.73
C THR A 71 -2.26 -8.93 13.02
N ALA A 72 -1.78 -9.63 11.98
CA ALA A 72 -0.74 -10.64 12.04
C ALA A 72 -0.07 -10.78 10.66
N ALA A 73 0.90 -11.69 10.54
CA ALA A 73 1.46 -12.04 9.23
C ALA A 73 0.33 -12.45 8.27
N ASN A 74 0.26 -11.78 7.13
CA ASN A 74 -0.75 -11.99 6.08
C ASN A 74 -2.22 -11.91 6.57
N THR A 75 -2.49 -11.23 7.70
CA THR A 75 -3.84 -11.10 8.25
C THR A 75 -4.11 -9.65 8.60
N GLY A 76 -5.28 -9.14 8.24
CA GLY A 76 -5.67 -7.77 8.54
C GLY A 76 -7.07 -7.45 8.07
N TYR A 77 -7.45 -6.19 8.24
CA TYR A 77 -8.69 -5.62 7.71
C TYR A 77 -8.35 -4.50 6.75
N PHE A 78 -9.17 -4.29 5.73
CA PHE A 78 -9.08 -3.14 4.84
C PHE A 78 -10.48 -2.67 4.48
N SER A 79 -10.59 -1.48 3.91
CA SER A 79 -11.84 -0.95 3.37
C SER A 79 -11.73 -0.80 1.87
N SER A 80 -12.77 -1.23 1.17
CA SER A 80 -12.95 -1.14 -0.29
C SER A 80 -14.28 -0.46 -0.58
N GLU A 81 -14.37 0.26 -1.69
CA GLU A 81 -15.64 0.61 -2.35
C GLU A 81 -16.30 -0.59 -3.06
#